data_AF-A0A189U217-F1
#
_entry.id   AF-A0A189U217-F1
#
_cell.length_a   1.000
_cell.length_b   1.000
_cell.length_c   1.000
_cell.angle_alpha   90.00
_cell.angle_beta   90.00
_cell.angle_gamma   90.00
#
_symmetry.space_group_name_H-M   'P 1'
#
loop_
_entity.id
_entity.type
_entity.pdbx_description
1 polymer ?
#
loop_
_entity_poly.entity_id
_entity_poly.type
_entity_poly.pdbx_seq_one_letter_code
_entity_poly.pdbx_strand_id
1 'polypeptide(L)'
;DMIHISHGPVGCGQYSWAARRNYYIGTTGVDTFVTMQFTSDFQEKDIVFGGDKKLAKIMDEIMEIFPLNHGVTVQSECPIGLIGDDIEAVSKQKSKEYGGKTIVPVRCEGFRGVSQSLGHHIANDSIRDWVFDKMEGKPATFEQSAYDVAIIGDYNIGGD
;
A
#
# COMPACT_ATOMS: atom_id res chain seq x y z
N ASP A 1 5.05 7.82 5.43
CA ASP A 1 4.52 8.88 4.54
C ASP A 1 3.79 8.32 3.29
N MET A 2 3.56 7.01 3.18
CA MET A 2 2.69 6.42 2.15
C MET A 2 1.23 6.31 2.61
N ILE A 3 0.31 6.27 1.64
CA ILE A 3 -1.10 5.94 1.86
C ILE A 3 -1.36 4.47 1.51
N HIS A 4 -2.12 3.78 2.36
CA HIS A 4 -2.44 2.37 2.20
C HIS A 4 -3.94 2.18 1.99
N ILE A 5 -4.35 1.80 0.77
CA ILE A 5 -5.74 1.55 0.42
C ILE A 5 -6.08 0.10 0.79
N SER A 6 -7.01 -0.09 1.72
CA SER A 6 -7.69 -1.38 1.93
C SER A 6 -8.69 -1.57 0.78
N HIS A 7 -8.29 -2.29 -0.26
CA HIS A 7 -9.04 -2.40 -1.50
C HIS A 7 -10.00 -3.59 -1.44
N GLY A 8 -11.26 -3.27 -1.15
CA GLY A 8 -12.35 -4.21 -0.97
C GLY A 8 -13.52 -3.55 -0.25
N PRO A 9 -14.41 -4.34 0.37
CA PRO A 9 -15.48 -3.85 1.24
C PRO A 9 -14.93 -3.11 2.48
N VAL A 10 -15.80 -2.45 3.25
CA VAL A 10 -15.36 -1.61 4.38
C VAL A 10 -14.69 -2.38 5.54
N GLY A 11 -14.93 -3.69 5.67
CA GLY A 11 -14.66 -4.46 6.87
C GLY A 11 -13.19 -4.52 7.29
N CYS A 12 -12.29 -5.01 6.42
CA CYS A 12 -10.92 -5.32 6.82
C CYS A 12 -10.16 -4.06 7.25
N GLY A 13 -10.29 -2.97 6.49
CA GLY A 13 -9.74 -1.68 6.86
C GLY A 13 -10.29 -1.15 8.19
N GLN A 14 -11.60 -1.27 8.42
CA GLN A 14 -12.24 -0.78 9.65
C GLN A 14 -11.75 -1.52 10.90
N TYR A 15 -11.66 -2.85 10.87
CA TYR A 15 -11.25 -3.63 12.04
C TYR A 15 -9.74 -3.56 12.32
N SER A 16 -8.93 -3.25 11.31
CA SER A 16 -7.48 -3.08 11.47
C SER A 16 -7.07 -1.64 11.79
N TRP A 17 -7.98 -0.67 11.64
CA TRP A 17 -7.70 0.74 11.82
C TRP A 17 -7.20 1.06 13.23
N ALA A 18 -5.91 1.43 13.31
CA ALA A 18 -5.22 1.79 14.55
C ALA A 18 -5.24 0.70 15.64
N ALA A 19 -5.58 -0.55 15.29
CA ALA A 19 -5.61 -1.67 16.22
C ALA A 19 -4.20 -2.11 16.66
N ARG A 20 -3.19 -1.82 15.83
CA ARG A 20 -1.78 -2.13 16.10
C ARG A 20 -1.01 -0.85 16.47
N ARG A 21 -0.23 -0.93 17.55
CA ARG A 21 0.49 0.21 18.15
C ARG A 21 1.86 0.47 17.50
N ASN A 22 1.98 0.38 16.18
CA ASN A 22 3.22 0.72 15.47
C ASN A 22 3.40 2.25 15.43
N TYR A 23 4.20 2.75 16.36
CA TYR A 23 4.38 4.19 16.60
C TYR A 23 5.13 4.85 15.44
N TYR A 24 4.87 6.15 15.26
CA TYR A 24 5.49 6.97 14.24
C TYR A 24 5.52 8.43 14.69
N ILE A 25 6.37 9.23 14.06
CA ILE A 25 6.42 10.69 14.21
C ILE A 25 6.01 11.32 12.89
N GLY A 26 5.08 12.28 12.93
CA GLY A 26 4.57 12.98 11.76
C GLY A 26 3.25 13.69 12.05
N THR A 27 2.74 14.42 11.06
CA THR A 27 1.44 15.10 11.14
C THR A 27 0.39 14.27 10.40
N THR A 28 -0.42 13.53 11.17
CA THR A 28 -1.44 12.63 10.63
C THR A 28 -2.42 13.37 9.70
N GLY A 29 -2.61 12.85 8.50
CA GLY A 29 -3.48 13.44 7.47
C GLY A 29 -2.82 14.53 6.61
N VAL A 30 -1.57 14.88 6.91
CA VAL A 30 -0.79 15.85 6.13
C VAL A 30 0.39 15.16 5.45
N ASP A 31 1.41 14.74 6.21
CA ASP A 31 2.61 14.06 5.69
C ASP A 31 2.67 12.57 6.07
N THR A 32 1.83 12.14 7.02
CA THR A 32 1.82 10.78 7.56
C THR A 32 0.38 10.29 7.72
N PHE A 33 0.15 8.99 7.52
CA PHE A 33 -1.20 8.47 7.33
C PHE A 33 -1.49 7.16 8.07
N VAL A 34 -0.56 6.72 8.94
CA VAL A 34 -0.55 5.39 9.56
C VAL A 34 -1.84 5.07 10.34
N THR A 35 -2.43 6.04 11.03
CA THR A 35 -3.66 5.88 11.81
C THR A 35 -4.87 6.43 11.09
N MET A 36 -4.89 6.40 9.76
CA MET A 36 -6.06 6.67 8.94
C MET A 36 -6.49 5.40 8.20
N GLN A 37 -7.76 5.34 7.83
CA GLN A 37 -8.30 4.27 7.03
C GLN A 37 -8.66 4.82 5.65
N PHE A 38 -8.02 4.27 4.62
CA PHE A 38 -8.36 4.52 3.23
C PHE A 38 -8.90 3.21 2.67
N THR A 39 -10.08 3.26 2.05
CA THR A 39 -10.70 2.08 1.46
C THR A 39 -11.42 2.45 0.18
N SER A 40 -11.55 1.46 -0.69
CA SER A 40 -12.46 1.57 -1.83
C SER A 40 -13.91 1.31 -1.50
N ASP A 41 -14.24 0.81 -0.30
CA ASP A 41 -15.60 0.53 0.16
C ASP A 41 -16.48 -0.11 -0.93
N PHE A 42 -16.09 -1.33 -1.35
CA PHE A 42 -16.79 -2.06 -2.42
C PHE A 42 -18.27 -2.23 -2.08
N GLN A 43 -19.08 -1.81 -3.04
CA GLN A 43 -20.50 -2.07 -3.08
C GLN A 43 -20.78 -3.23 -4.04
N GLU A 44 -22.03 -3.72 -4.06
CA GLU A 44 -22.43 -4.83 -4.92
C GLU A 44 -22.08 -4.60 -6.41
N LYS A 45 -22.27 -3.37 -6.91
CA LYS A 45 -21.88 -3.02 -8.29
C LYS A 45 -20.39 -3.24 -8.57
N ASP A 46 -19.53 -3.03 -7.58
CA ASP A 46 -18.07 -3.16 -7.74
C ASP A 46 -17.70 -4.66 -7.78
N ILE A 47 -18.45 -5.50 -7.06
CA ILE A 47 -18.33 -6.97 -7.15
C ILE A 47 -18.79 -7.47 -8.52
N VAL A 48 -19.91 -6.94 -9.04
CA VAL A 48 -20.50 -7.40 -10.30
C VAL A 48 -19.70 -6.93 -11.52
N PHE A 49 -19.16 -5.72 -11.49
CA PHE A 49 -18.54 -5.09 -12.67
C PHE A 49 -17.03 -4.85 -12.55
N GLY A 50 -16.41 -5.26 -11.45
CA GLY A 50 -15.00 -5.02 -11.17
C GLY A 50 -14.73 -3.64 -10.56
N GLY A 51 -13.63 -3.55 -9.83
CA GLY A 51 -13.21 -2.38 -9.06
C GLY A 51 -12.15 -1.51 -9.72
N ASP A 52 -11.51 -1.96 -10.82
CA ASP A 52 -10.35 -1.28 -11.42
C ASP A 52 -10.59 0.21 -11.74
N LYS A 53 -11.76 0.52 -12.32
CA LYS A 53 -12.13 1.91 -12.63
C LYS A 53 -12.33 2.76 -11.37
N LYS A 54 -12.89 2.15 -10.32
CA LYS A 54 -13.08 2.81 -9.02
C LYS A 54 -11.72 3.05 -8.36
N LEU A 55 -10.82 2.07 -8.40
CA LEU A 55 -9.45 2.18 -7.89
C LEU A 55 -8.69 3.32 -8.59
N ALA A 56 -8.75 3.38 -9.92
CA ALA A 56 -8.14 4.46 -10.69
C ALA A 56 -8.64 5.84 -10.23
N LYS A 57 -9.96 5.98 -10.04
CA LYS A 57 -10.57 7.24 -9.58
C LYS A 57 -10.16 7.60 -8.15
N ILE A 58 -10.11 6.62 -7.24
CA ILE A 58 -9.66 6.80 -5.86
C ILE A 58 -8.20 7.27 -5.82
N MET A 59 -7.33 6.71 -6.66
CA MET A 59 -5.94 7.17 -6.76
C MET A 59 -5.87 8.64 -7.15
N ASP A 60 -6.71 9.08 -8.09
CA ASP A 60 -6.75 10.48 -8.51
C ASP A 60 -7.17 11.40 -7.35
N GLU A 61 -8.21 11.00 -6.61
CA GLU A 61 -8.69 11.70 -5.42
C GLU A 61 -7.63 11.75 -4.30
N ILE A 62 -6.88 10.67 -4.09
CA ILE A 62 -5.78 10.63 -3.12
C ILE A 62 -4.68 11.62 -3.49
N MET A 63 -4.29 11.69 -4.77
CA MET A 63 -3.24 12.62 -5.21
C MET A 63 -3.68 14.08 -5.06
N GLU A 64 -4.96 14.37 -5.23
CA GLU A 64 -5.54 15.71 -5.06
C GLU A 64 -5.66 16.10 -3.58
N ILE A 65 -6.26 15.24 -2.75
CA ILE A 65 -6.61 15.55 -1.36
C ILE A 65 -5.39 15.45 -0.43
N PHE A 66 -4.47 14.52 -0.70
CA PHE A 66 -3.28 14.27 0.12
C PHE A 66 -1.99 14.46 -0.67
N PRO A 67 -1.70 15.68 -1.16
CA PRO A 67 -0.63 15.91 -2.13
C PRO A 67 0.77 15.59 -1.61
N LEU A 68 0.98 15.57 -0.29
CA LEU A 68 2.26 15.28 0.35
C LEU A 68 2.53 13.78 0.57
N ASN A 69 1.63 12.88 0.15
CA ASN A 69 1.94 11.45 0.19
C ASN A 69 3.18 11.14 -0.68
N HIS A 70 4.04 10.21 -0.29
CA HIS A 70 5.21 9.82 -1.09
C HIS A 70 5.02 8.50 -1.87
N GLY A 71 3.84 7.91 -1.76
CA GLY A 71 3.47 6.73 -2.51
C GLY A 71 2.17 6.12 -2.00
N VAL A 72 1.66 5.16 -2.76
CA VAL A 72 0.40 4.48 -2.48
C VAL A 72 0.60 2.97 -2.54
N THR A 73 -0.01 2.21 -1.63
CA THR A 73 -0.11 0.76 -1.74
C THR A 73 -1.56 0.34 -1.87
N VAL A 74 -1.86 -0.63 -2.74
CA VAL A 74 -3.19 -1.23 -2.91
C VAL A 74 -3.18 -2.59 -2.24
N GLN A 75 -3.77 -2.67 -1.04
CA GLN A 75 -3.83 -3.89 -0.24
C GLN A 75 -5.10 -4.65 -0.63
N SER A 76 -4.96 -5.74 -1.38
CA SER A 76 -6.10 -6.51 -1.88
C SER A 76 -6.81 -7.24 -0.73
N GLU A 77 -8.11 -7.01 -0.59
CA GLU A 77 -8.98 -7.86 0.23
C GLU A 77 -9.52 -9.04 -0.60
N CYS A 78 -10.26 -9.96 0.05
CA CYS A 78 -10.71 -11.21 -0.58
C CYS A 78 -11.38 -11.06 -1.96
N PRO A 79 -12.29 -10.10 -2.20
CA PRO A 79 -13.01 -10.08 -3.47
C PRO A 79 -12.14 -9.78 -4.70
N ILE A 80 -11.04 -9.03 -4.53
CA ILE A 80 -10.22 -8.53 -5.65
C ILE A 80 -9.70 -9.68 -6.51
N GLY A 81 -9.12 -10.70 -5.87
CA GLY A 81 -8.62 -11.88 -6.56
C GLY A 81 -9.71 -12.81 -7.09
N LEU A 82 -10.90 -12.79 -6.48
CA LEU A 82 -12.03 -13.65 -6.89
C LEU A 82 -12.73 -13.12 -8.14
N ILE A 83 -12.86 -11.80 -8.27
CA ILE A 83 -13.53 -11.17 -9.42
C ILE A 83 -12.57 -10.87 -10.58
N GLY A 84 -11.26 -11.02 -10.35
CA GLY A 84 -10.24 -10.91 -11.39
C GLY A 84 -9.85 -9.47 -11.74
N ASP A 85 -9.98 -8.54 -10.81
CA ASP A 85 -9.47 -7.16 -10.96
C ASP A 85 -7.95 -7.16 -11.21
N ASP A 86 -7.46 -6.27 -12.08
CA ASP A 86 -6.05 -6.13 -12.47
C ASP A 86 -5.42 -4.87 -11.83
N ILE A 87 -5.18 -4.96 -10.53
CA ILE A 87 -4.60 -3.85 -9.75
C ILE A 87 -3.16 -3.52 -10.17
N GLU A 88 -2.42 -4.46 -10.78
CA GLU A 88 -1.08 -4.23 -11.31
C GLU A 88 -1.12 -3.32 -12.55
N ALA A 89 -2.07 -3.55 -13.46
CA ALA A 89 -2.28 -2.69 -14.62
C ALA A 89 -2.68 -1.27 -14.18
N VAL A 90 -3.63 -1.15 -13.24
CA VAL A 90 -4.03 0.16 -12.69
C VAL A 90 -2.86 0.87 -12.02
N SER A 91 -2.09 0.16 -11.19
CA SER A 91 -0.92 0.72 -10.48
C SER A 91 0.16 1.21 -11.45
N LYS A 92 0.48 0.45 -12.50
CA LYS A 92 1.44 0.86 -13.54
C LYS A 92 0.95 2.08 -14.31
N GLN A 93 -0.33 2.08 -14.72
CA GLN A 93 -0.93 3.20 -15.44
C GLN A 93 -0.87 4.48 -14.61
N LYS A 94 -1.34 4.44 -13.37
CA LYS A 94 -1.38 5.61 -12.49
C LYS A 94 0.01 6.05 -12.03
N SER A 95 0.94 5.12 -11.83
CA SER A 95 2.35 5.45 -11.57
C SER A 95 2.94 6.29 -12.72
N LYS A 96 2.67 5.88 -13.97
CA LYS A 96 3.11 6.63 -15.16
C LYS A 96 2.42 8.00 -15.27
N GLU A 97 1.12 8.05 -15.03
CA GLU A 97 0.32 9.29 -15.08
C GLU A 97 0.82 10.34 -14.08
N TYR A 98 1.17 9.91 -12.87
CA TYR A 98 1.69 10.77 -11.79
C TYR A 98 3.22 10.84 -11.76
N GLY A 99 3.87 10.89 -12.92
CA GLY A 99 5.30 11.21 -13.03
C GLY A 99 6.23 10.18 -12.37
N GLY A 100 5.84 8.91 -12.34
CA GLY A 100 6.63 7.83 -11.74
C GLY A 100 6.36 7.60 -10.25
N LYS A 101 5.31 8.22 -9.68
CA LYS A 101 4.87 8.00 -8.29
C LYS A 101 4.90 6.51 -7.92
N THR A 102 5.43 6.17 -6.76
CA THR A 102 5.47 4.78 -6.30
C THR A 102 4.06 4.31 -5.95
N ILE A 103 3.51 3.40 -6.75
CA ILE A 103 2.23 2.74 -6.52
C ILE A 103 2.47 1.24 -6.51
N VAL A 104 2.16 0.59 -5.39
CA VAL A 104 2.50 -0.82 -5.12
C VAL A 104 1.21 -1.64 -5.03
N PRO A 105 0.92 -2.50 -6.03
CA PRO A 105 -0.13 -3.50 -5.91
C PRO A 105 0.33 -4.64 -4.99
N VAL A 106 -0.50 -5.01 -4.02
CA VAL A 106 -0.22 -6.09 -3.08
C VAL A 106 -1.37 -7.10 -3.13
N ARG A 107 -1.08 -8.29 -3.64
CA ARG A 107 -2.02 -9.42 -3.75
C ARG A 107 -2.09 -10.21 -2.44
N CYS A 108 -2.52 -9.53 -1.38
CA CYS A 108 -2.63 -10.07 -0.03
C CYS A 108 -4.06 -10.53 0.33
N GLU A 109 -4.83 -10.99 -0.66
CA GLU A 109 -6.20 -11.46 -0.44
C GLU A 109 -6.24 -12.53 0.66
N GLY A 110 -7.15 -12.38 1.63
CA GLY A 110 -7.17 -13.20 2.85
C GLY A 110 -7.44 -14.69 2.65
N PHE A 111 -7.86 -15.11 1.45
CA PHE A 111 -8.00 -16.53 1.09
C PHE A 111 -6.67 -17.19 0.72
N ARG A 112 -5.59 -16.41 0.52
CA ARG A 112 -4.27 -16.95 0.15
C ARG A 112 -3.54 -17.46 1.38
N GLY A 113 -2.99 -18.66 1.27
CA GLY A 113 -2.22 -19.28 2.35
C GLY A 113 -3.12 -19.77 3.48
N VAL A 114 -2.56 -19.84 4.69
CA VAL A 114 -3.24 -20.42 5.88
C VAL A 114 -3.15 -19.53 7.12
N SER A 115 -2.41 -18.43 7.05
CA SER A 115 -2.23 -17.47 8.15
C SER A 115 -1.58 -16.19 7.62
N GLN A 116 -1.38 -15.22 8.54
CA GLN A 116 -0.65 -13.97 8.30
C GLN A 116 0.75 -14.19 7.69
N SER A 117 1.35 -15.36 7.90
CA SER A 117 2.69 -15.70 7.43
C SER A 117 2.87 -15.51 5.92
N LEU A 118 1.90 -15.95 5.11
CA LEU A 118 1.99 -15.75 3.66
C LEU A 118 1.84 -14.27 3.29
N GLY A 119 1.04 -13.51 4.04
CA GLY A 119 0.94 -12.07 3.90
C GLY A 119 2.28 -11.36 4.10
N HIS A 120 3.11 -11.83 5.04
CA HIS A 120 4.47 -11.31 5.23
C HIS A 120 5.35 -11.55 3.99
N HIS A 121 5.32 -12.77 3.43
CA HIS A 121 6.08 -13.10 2.22
C HIS A 121 5.63 -12.21 1.04
N ILE A 122 4.33 -12.12 0.81
CA ILE A 122 3.76 -11.30 -0.27
C ILE A 122 4.15 -9.83 -0.10
N ALA A 123 4.08 -9.28 1.11
CA ALA A 123 4.49 -7.90 1.37
C ALA A 123 5.99 -7.68 1.09
N ASN A 124 6.85 -8.63 1.47
CA ASN A 124 8.29 -8.55 1.18
C ASN A 124 8.57 -8.58 -0.33
N ASP A 125 7.89 -9.46 -1.07
CA ASP A 125 8.02 -9.54 -2.53
C ASP A 125 7.54 -8.24 -3.20
N SER A 126 6.42 -7.68 -2.75
CA SER A 126 5.93 -6.39 -3.25
C SER A 126 6.93 -5.24 -3.00
N ILE A 127 7.65 -5.23 -1.87
CA ILE A 127 8.70 -4.24 -1.61
C ILE A 127 9.88 -4.43 -2.57
N ARG A 128 10.33 -5.68 -2.79
CA ARG A 128 11.39 -6.00 -3.76
C ARG A 128 11.01 -5.45 -5.14
N ASP A 129 9.88 -5.91 -5.68
CA ASP A 129 9.52 -5.72 -7.09
C ASP A 129 9.10 -4.29 -7.44
N TRP A 130 8.55 -3.53 -6.47
CA TRP A 130 7.95 -2.21 -6.75
C TRP A 130 8.64 -1.03 -6.08
N VAL A 131 9.51 -1.27 -5.11
CA VAL A 131 10.24 -0.23 -4.38
C VAL A 131 11.74 -0.33 -4.65
N PHE A 132 12.36 -1.47 -4.38
CA PHE A 132 13.82 -1.62 -4.55
C PHE A 132 14.25 -1.72 -6.01
N ASP A 133 13.54 -2.46 -6.85
CA ASP A 133 13.88 -2.57 -8.28
C ASP A 133 13.79 -1.21 -9.00
N LYS A 134 12.97 -0.27 -8.50
CA LYS A 134 12.92 1.12 -9.02
C LYS A 134 14.14 1.96 -8.67
N MET A 135 14.98 1.50 -7.74
CA MET A 135 16.24 2.14 -7.34
C MET A 135 17.44 1.50 -8.03
N GLU A 136 17.27 0.34 -8.67
CA GLU A 136 18.35 -0.35 -9.37
C GLU A 136 18.92 0.53 -10.50
N GLY A 137 20.24 0.62 -10.56
CA GLY A 137 20.96 1.42 -11.55
C GLY A 137 20.96 2.94 -11.31
N LYS A 138 20.25 3.45 -10.28
CA LYS A 138 20.38 4.86 -9.86
C LYS A 138 21.63 5.00 -8.98
N PRO A 139 22.43 6.06 -9.17
CA PRO A 139 23.57 6.31 -8.30
C PRO A 139 23.06 6.49 -6.87
N ALA A 140 23.71 5.81 -5.92
CA ALA A 140 23.46 6.06 -4.50
C ALA A 140 23.82 7.53 -4.23
N THR A 141 22.79 8.35 -3.96
CA THR A 141 22.97 9.75 -3.56
C THR A 141 23.38 9.88 -2.09
N PHE A 142 23.50 8.75 -1.40
CA PHE A 142 23.85 8.62 0.00
C PHE A 142 25.35 8.32 0.14
N GLU A 143 26.05 9.15 0.92
CA GLU A 143 27.44 8.89 1.28
C GLU A 143 27.48 7.81 2.36
N GLN A 144 27.99 6.64 2.00
CA GLN A 144 28.06 5.49 2.90
C GLN A 144 29.14 5.68 3.98
N SER A 145 28.89 5.10 5.15
CA SER A 145 29.82 5.03 6.27
C SER A 145 30.14 3.58 6.66
N ALA A 146 31.21 3.40 7.44
CA ALA A 146 31.59 2.09 7.95
C ALA A 146 30.62 1.50 9.01
N TYR A 147 29.61 2.28 9.43
CA TYR A 147 28.71 1.93 10.53
C TYR A 147 27.23 1.93 10.12
N ASP A 148 26.95 1.98 8.81
CA ASP A 148 25.58 1.97 8.32
C ASP A 148 24.94 0.61 8.59
N VAL A 149 23.82 0.62 9.31
CA VAL A 149 23.02 -0.56 9.64
C VAL A 149 21.53 -0.26 9.47
N ALA A 150 20.74 -1.30 9.24
CA ALA A 150 19.29 -1.22 9.21
C ALA A 150 18.70 -2.21 10.21
N ILE A 151 17.66 -1.80 10.93
CA ILE A 151 16.85 -2.69 11.75
C ILE A 151 15.81 -3.33 10.82
N ILE A 152 15.77 -4.66 10.75
CA ILE A 152 14.87 -5.41 9.86
C ILE A 152 13.91 -6.23 10.72
N GLY A 153 12.60 -6.03 10.51
CA GLY A 153 11.55 -6.80 11.19
C GLY A 153 11.14 -6.25 12.55
N ASP A 154 11.53 -5.03 12.89
CA ASP A 154 10.95 -4.27 13.99
C ASP A 154 9.86 -3.32 13.46
N TYR A 155 8.74 -3.26 14.16
CA TYR A 155 7.61 -2.41 13.79
C TYR A 155 7.29 -1.34 14.83
N ASN A 156 8.20 -1.10 15.78
CA ASN A 156 8.13 -0.01 16.74
C ASN A 156 6.84 -0.07 17.58
N ILE A 157 6.56 -1.23 18.19
CA ILE A 157 5.34 -1.42 18.98
C ILE A 157 5.45 -0.63 20.27
N GLY A 158 4.73 0.49 20.36
CA GLY A 158 4.74 1.33 21.55
C GLY A 158 6.08 2.02 21.83
N GLY A 159 7.00 2.09 20.86
CA GLY A 159 8.32 2.69 21.03
C GLY A 159 9.50 1.72 21.07
N ASP A 160 9.28 0.42 20.82
CA ASP A 160 10.32 -0.62 20.75
C ASP A 160 11.41 -0.34 19.70
#